data_AF-A0AAW2GFP0-F1
#
_entry.id   AF-A0AAW2GFP0-F1
#
_cell.length_a   1.000
_cell.length_b   1.000
_cell.length_c   1.000
_cell.angle_alpha   90.00
_cell.angle_beta   90.00
_cell.angle_gamma   90.00
#
_symmetry.space_group_name_H-M   'P 1'
#
loop_
_entity.id
_entity.type
_entity.pdbx_description
1 polymer ?
#
loop_
_entity_poly.entity_id
_entity_poly.type
_entity_poly.pdbx_seq_one_letter_code
_entity_poly.pdbx_strand_id
1 'polypeptide(L)'
;MECIRVDWNELQDEEELEIIRKYARTARTYLYAFVGVSYPGTVAYISLPFLPDILDIVAPLNESRTRILPFPVEYFLDEQKYFYLLLSHSIVAIIIGIVTIVTTETLTFAYFCHICGMFEIVR
;
A
#
# COMPACT_ATOMS: atom_id res chain seq x y z
N MET A 1 8.11 -3.45 18.24
CA MET A 1 8.21 -4.91 18.12
C MET A 1 8.90 -5.54 19.33
N GLU A 2 9.87 -4.88 19.96
CA GLU A 2 10.52 -5.41 21.18
C GLU A 2 9.53 -5.67 22.33
N CYS A 3 8.63 -4.72 22.62
CA CYS A 3 7.60 -4.90 23.66
C CYS A 3 6.71 -6.12 23.37
N ILE A 4 6.21 -6.26 22.14
CA ILE A 4 5.43 -7.44 21.72
C ILE A 4 6.20 -8.72 22.02
N ARG A 5 7.49 -8.77 21.71
CA ARG A 5 8.33 -9.96 21.94
C ARG A 5 8.49 -10.27 23.43
N VAL A 6 8.70 -9.24 24.26
CA VAL A 6 8.81 -9.41 25.71
C VAL A 6 7.50 -9.93 26.27
N ASP A 7 6.38 -9.27 25.95
CA ASP A 7 5.04 -9.67 26.41
C ASP A 7 4.74 -11.13 26.05
N TRP A 8 5.04 -11.55 24.81
CA TRP A 8 4.84 -12.93 24.37
C TRP A 8 5.66 -13.98 25.12
N ASN A 9 6.85 -13.61 25.61
CA ASN A 9 7.70 -14.53 26.37
C ASN A 9 7.27 -14.66 27.84
N GLU A 10 6.48 -13.71 28.34
CA GLU A 10 5.96 -13.72 29.71
C GLU A 10 4.68 -14.57 29.84
N LEU A 11 3.93 -14.76 28.75
CA LEU A 11 2.73 -15.61 28.73
C LEU A 11 3.10 -17.08 28.87
N GLN A 12 2.53 -17.75 29.88
CA GLN A 12 2.77 -19.16 30.18
C GLN A 12 1.51 -20.01 30.09
N ASP A 13 0.34 -19.40 30.27
CA ASP A 13 -0.93 -20.09 30.26
C ASP A 13 -1.41 -20.38 28.83
N GLU A 14 -2.02 -21.54 28.64
CA GLU A 14 -2.42 -22.01 27.32
C GLU A 14 -3.61 -21.22 26.75
N GLU A 15 -4.51 -20.74 27.62
CA GLU A 15 -5.65 -19.88 27.27
C GLU A 15 -5.17 -18.49 26.84
N GLU A 16 -4.23 -17.90 27.60
CA GLU A 16 -3.60 -16.61 27.25
C GLU A 16 -2.92 -16.67 25.87
N LEU A 17 -2.18 -17.75 25.61
CA LEU A 17 -1.51 -17.98 24.35
C LEU A 17 -2.51 -18.16 23.20
N GLU A 18 -3.67 -18.79 23.44
CA GLU A 18 -4.72 -18.92 22.44
C GLU A 18 -5.32 -17.56 22.05
N ILE A 19 -5.61 -16.71 23.04
CA ILE A 19 -6.14 -15.35 22.83
C ILE A 19 -5.18 -14.54 21.96
N ILE A 20 -3.91 -14.47 22.33
CA ILE A 20 -2.92 -13.68 21.58
C ILE A 20 -2.67 -14.24 20.18
N ARG A 21 -2.66 -15.57 20.00
CA ARG A 21 -2.57 -16.19 18.66
C ARG A 21 -3.76 -15.86 17.78
N LYS A 22 -4.98 -15.78 18.35
CA LYS A 22 -6.19 -15.35 17.64
C LYS A 22 -6.04 -13.92 17.12
N TYR A 23 -5.61 -12.97 17.95
CA TYR A 23 -5.37 -11.59 17.51
C TYR A 23 -4.23 -11.47 16.49
N ALA A 24 -3.14 -12.21 16.67
CA ALA A 24 -2.04 -12.24 15.70
C ALA A 24 -2.50 -12.79 14.34
N ARG A 25 -3.37 -13.80 14.33
CA ARG A 25 -3.98 -14.33 13.10
C ARG A 25 -4.88 -13.29 12.44
N THR A 26 -5.68 -12.57 13.21
CA THR A 26 -6.50 -11.45 12.71
C THR A 26 -5.64 -10.37 12.07
N ALA A 27 -4.58 -9.91 12.75
CA ALA A 27 -3.62 -8.94 12.22
C ALA A 27 -2.96 -9.43 10.91
N ARG A 28 -2.58 -10.70 10.85
CA ARG A 28 -1.97 -11.31 9.66
C ARG A 28 -2.95 -11.40 8.49
N THR A 29 -4.20 -11.80 8.73
CA THR A 29 -5.24 -11.84 7.69
C THR A 29 -5.52 -10.45 7.14
N TYR A 30 -5.62 -9.44 8.01
CA TYR A 30 -5.76 -8.05 7.61
C TYR A 30 -4.58 -7.59 6.75
N LEU A 31 -3.35 -7.88 7.16
CA LEU A 31 -2.15 -7.55 6.39
C LEU A 31 -2.21 -8.13 4.97
N TYR A 32 -2.52 -9.43 4.83
CA TYR A 32 -2.61 -10.05 3.51
C TYR A 32 -3.73 -9.45 2.65
N ALA A 33 -4.90 -9.19 3.23
CA ALA A 33 -6.00 -8.56 2.52
C ALA A 33 -5.61 -7.14 2.07
N PHE A 34 -5.01 -6.35 2.95
CA PHE A 34 -4.63 -4.97 2.70
C PHE A 34 -3.55 -4.86 1.62
N VAL A 35 -2.50 -5.68 1.72
CA VAL A 35 -1.46 -5.84 0.69
C VAL A 35 -2.07 -6.31 -0.64
N GLY A 36 -2.96 -7.29 -0.58
CA GLY A 36 -3.63 -7.87 -1.75
C GLY A 36 -4.52 -6.90 -2.52
N VAL A 37 -5.01 -5.84 -1.87
CA VAL A 37 -5.76 -4.76 -2.54
C VAL A 37 -4.83 -3.62 -2.98
N SER A 38 -3.92 -3.21 -2.10
CA SER A 38 -3.11 -1.99 -2.30
C SER A 38 -2.13 -2.12 -3.48
N TYR A 39 -1.43 -3.24 -3.60
CA TYR A 39 -0.45 -3.42 -4.68
C TYR A 39 -1.09 -3.55 -6.07
N PRO A 40 -2.10 -4.41 -6.29
CA PRO A 40 -2.76 -4.47 -7.59
C PRO A 40 -3.44 -3.17 -7.98
N GLY A 41 -4.07 -2.47 -7.03
CA GLY A 41 -4.64 -1.14 -7.26
C GLY A 41 -3.59 -0.12 -7.71
N THR A 42 -2.42 -0.15 -7.08
CA THR A 42 -1.29 0.71 -7.47
C THR A 42 -0.79 0.39 -8.87
N VAL A 43 -0.64 -0.89 -9.22
CA VAL A 43 -0.21 -1.34 -10.56
C VAL A 43 -1.22 -0.91 -11.63
N ALA A 44 -2.52 -1.06 -11.37
CA ALA A 44 -3.55 -0.60 -12.28
C ALA A 44 -3.46 0.93 -12.48
N TYR A 45 -3.30 1.68 -11.39
CA TYR A 45 -3.21 3.14 -11.41
C TYR A 45 -2.00 3.66 -12.18
N ILE A 46 -0.79 3.12 -11.95
CA ILE A 46 0.42 3.52 -12.70
C ILE A 46 0.35 3.15 -14.19
N SER A 47 -0.53 2.22 -14.57
CA SER A 47 -0.70 1.77 -15.95
C SER A 47 -1.62 2.68 -16.77
N LEU A 48 -2.52 3.44 -16.12
CA LEU A 48 -3.48 4.32 -16.78
C LEU A 48 -2.85 5.34 -17.76
N PRO A 49 -1.72 6.01 -17.43
CA PRO A 49 -1.10 6.99 -18.33
C PRO A 49 -0.58 6.42 -19.65
N PHE A 50 -0.43 5.09 -19.76
CA PHE A 50 0.03 4.41 -20.97
C PHE A 50 -1.13 4.04 -21.92
N LEU A 51 -2.38 4.18 -21.49
CA LEU A 51 -3.56 3.89 -22.32
C LEU A 51 -3.57 4.66 -23.66
N PRO A 52 -3.24 5.98 -23.71
CA PRO A 52 -3.17 6.70 -24.98
C PRO A 52 -2.19 6.07 -25.98
N ASP A 53 -1.00 5.67 -25.51
CA ASP A 53 0.04 5.06 -26.36
C ASP A 53 -0.42 3.68 -26.88
N ILE A 54 -1.12 2.88 -26.07
CA ILE A 54 -1.71 1.60 -26.49
C ILE A 54 -2.79 1.86 -27.56
N LEU A 55 -3.68 2.82 -27.31
CA LEU A 55 -4.76 3.18 -28.23
C LEU A 55 -4.24 3.73 -29.55
N ASP A 56 -3.10 4.42 -29.57
CA ASP A 56 -2.45 4.88 -30.81
C ASP A 56 -2.00 3.71 -31.69
N ILE A 57 -1.66 2.55 -31.08
CA ILE A 57 -1.30 1.33 -31.82
C ILE A 57 -2.53 0.58 -32.30
N VAL A 58 -3.55 0.39 -31.44
CA VAL A 58 -4.71 -0.47 -31.78
C VAL A 58 -5.82 0.26 -32.55
N ALA A 59 -5.95 1.58 -32.36
CA ALA A 59 -7.01 2.41 -32.94
C ALA A 59 -6.47 3.83 -33.20
N PRO A 60 -5.61 4.02 -34.21
CA PRO A 60 -4.97 5.30 -34.49
C PRO A 60 -5.99 6.39 -34.85
N LEU A 61 -5.73 7.62 -34.42
CA LEU A 61 -6.49 8.82 -34.78
C LEU A 61 -5.64 9.71 -35.70
N ASN A 62 -6.30 10.59 -36.46
CA ASN A 62 -5.62 11.59 -37.29
C ASN A 62 -4.89 12.66 -36.45
N GLU A 63 -5.28 12.83 -35.19
CA GLU A 63 -4.66 13.75 -34.23
C GLU A 63 -4.05 12.95 -33.07
N SER A 64 -2.95 13.46 -32.50
CA SER A 64 -2.28 12.83 -31.36
C SER A 64 -3.13 12.94 -30.09
N ARG A 65 -3.25 11.85 -29.33
CA ARG A 65 -3.92 11.85 -28.03
C ARG A 65 -3.10 12.62 -26.98
N THR A 66 -3.76 13.48 -26.21
CA THR A 66 -3.12 14.18 -25.08
C THR A 66 -2.78 13.18 -23.99
N ARG A 67 -1.54 13.22 -23.49
CA ARG A 67 -1.13 12.38 -22.36
C ARG A 67 -1.41 13.09 -21.04
N ILE A 68 -1.85 12.34 -20.04
CA ILE A 68 -2.28 12.87 -18.75
C ILE A 68 -1.46 12.19 -17.65
N LEU A 69 -0.86 13.00 -16.76
CA LEU A 69 -0.13 12.49 -15.61
C LEU A 69 -1.10 11.87 -14.58
N PRO A 70 -0.65 10.89 -13.76
CA PRO A 70 -1.51 10.27 -12.75
C PRO A 70 -2.18 11.28 -11.80
N PHE A 71 -1.49 12.36 -11.47
CA PHE A 71 -1.97 13.42 -10.59
C PHE A 71 -1.60 14.81 -11.14
N PRO A 72 -2.45 15.81 -10.87
CA PRO A 72 -2.18 17.20 -11.23
C PRO A 72 -1.07 17.75 -10.34
N VAL A 73 0.12 17.96 -10.92
CA VAL A 73 1.27 18.55 -10.23
C VAL A 73 1.89 19.57 -11.16
N GLU A 74 2.04 20.81 -10.68
CA GLU A 74 2.68 21.87 -11.44
C GLU A 74 4.20 21.73 -11.35
N TYR A 75 4.82 21.27 -12.43
CA TYR A 75 6.27 21.14 -12.54
C TYR A 75 6.96 22.37 -13.15
N PHE A 76 6.21 23.43 -13.48
CA PHE A 76 6.70 24.62 -14.20
C PHE A 76 7.48 24.29 -15.49
N LEU A 77 7.17 23.14 -16.09
CA LEU A 77 7.73 22.62 -17.34
C LEU A 77 6.58 22.29 -18.29
N ASP A 78 6.88 22.23 -19.59
CA ASP A 78 5.92 21.73 -20.58
C ASP A 78 5.66 20.23 -20.35
N GLU A 79 4.49 19.91 -19.81
CA GLU A 79 4.12 18.55 -19.44
C GLU A 79 4.09 17.59 -20.62
N GLN A 80 3.68 18.06 -21.81
CA GLN A 80 3.61 17.20 -22.99
C GLN A 80 5.01 16.92 -23.55
N LYS A 81 5.90 17.90 -23.51
CA LYS A 81 7.29 17.74 -23.95
C LYS A 81 8.11 16.83 -23.04
N TYR A 82 7.91 16.93 -21.72
CA TYR A 82 8.68 16.19 -20.71
C TYR A 82 7.90 15.03 -20.08
N PHE A 83 6.82 14.59 -20.72
CA PHE A 83 5.84 13.66 -20.16
C PHE A 83 6.46 12.42 -19.50
N TYR A 84 7.32 11.67 -20.20
CA TYR A 84 7.91 10.44 -19.67
C TYR A 84 8.84 10.68 -18.47
N LEU A 85 9.54 11.82 -18.44
CA LEU A 85 10.38 12.19 -17.30
C LEU A 85 9.50 12.47 -16.08
N LEU A 86 8.46 13.29 -16.24
CA LEU A 86 7.52 13.64 -15.16
C LEU A 86 6.74 12.41 -14.69
N LEU A 87 6.33 11.53 -15.61
CA LEU A 87 5.70 10.26 -15.31
C LEU A 87 6.64 9.35 -14.51
N SER A 88 7.91 9.23 -14.90
CA SER A 88 8.88 8.40 -14.17
C SER A 88 9.09 8.88 -12.73
N HIS A 89 9.24 10.18 -12.52
CA HIS A 89 9.32 10.79 -11.19
C HIS A 89 8.05 10.50 -10.37
N SER A 90 6.89 10.65 -11.01
CA SER A 90 5.58 10.39 -10.41
C SER A 90 5.42 8.94 -9.97
N ILE A 91 5.84 7.97 -10.81
CA ILE A 91 5.79 6.54 -10.48
C ILE A 91 6.69 6.23 -9.28
N VAL A 92 7.91 6.77 -9.23
CA VAL A 92 8.80 6.60 -8.07
C VAL A 92 8.17 7.15 -6.79
N ALA A 93 7.59 8.35 -6.86
CA ALA A 93 6.90 8.95 -5.73
C ALA A 93 5.70 8.11 -5.24
N ILE A 94 4.90 7.57 -6.17
CA ILE A 94 3.78 6.66 -5.85
C ILE A 94 4.28 5.42 -5.12
N ILE A 95 5.33 4.77 -5.64
CA ILE A 95 5.86 3.53 -5.05
C ILE A 95 6.34 3.80 -3.62
N ILE A 96 7.09 4.87 -3.40
CA ILE A 96 7.55 5.27 -2.06
C ILE A 96 6.36 5.55 -1.13
N GLY A 97 5.37 6.30 -1.62
CA GLY A 97 4.16 6.63 -0.87
C GLY A 97 3.37 5.39 -0.45
N ILE A 98 3.09 4.49 -1.39
CA ILE A 98 2.35 3.25 -1.14
C ILE A 98 3.10 2.33 -0.16
N VAL A 99 4.41 2.14 -0.34
CA VAL A 99 5.21 1.35 0.60
C VAL A 99 5.14 1.94 2.02
N THR A 100 5.21 3.27 2.13
CA THR A 100 5.13 3.98 3.41
C THR A 100 3.76 3.80 4.07
N ILE A 101 2.67 4.00 3.32
CA ILE A 101 1.29 3.84 3.80
C ILE A 101 1.07 2.39 4.26
N VAL A 102 1.37 1.42 3.40
CA VAL A 102 1.17 -0.01 3.70
C VAL A 102 1.95 -0.43 4.93
N THR A 103 3.20 -0.01 5.06
CA THR A 103 4.03 -0.35 6.22
C THR A 103 3.48 0.29 7.49
N THR A 104 3.09 1.57 7.44
CA THR A 104 2.61 2.30 8.61
C THR A 104 1.26 1.78 9.10
N GLU A 105 0.32 1.55 8.18
CA GLU A 105 -1.02 1.06 8.54
C GLU A 105 -0.99 -0.37 9.06
N THR A 106 -0.24 -1.27 8.41
CA THR A 106 -0.13 -2.66 8.87
C THR A 106 0.57 -2.77 10.23
N LEU A 107 1.61 -1.97 10.48
CA LEU A 107 2.28 -1.92 11.77
C LEU A 107 1.37 -1.37 12.87
N THR A 108 0.64 -0.29 12.57
CA THR A 108 -0.32 0.31 13.52
C THR A 108 -1.43 -0.67 13.87
N PHE A 109 -1.99 -1.37 12.89
CA PHE A 109 -3.02 -2.37 13.12
C PHE A 109 -2.50 -3.58 13.93
N ALA A 110 -1.26 -4.02 13.65
CA ALA A 110 -0.64 -5.09 14.43
C ALA A 110 -0.46 -4.71 15.91
N TYR A 111 -0.04 -3.47 16.20
CA TYR A 111 0.02 -2.97 17.58
C TYR A 111 -1.36 -2.89 18.22
N PHE A 112 -2.36 -2.43 17.49
CA PHE A 112 -3.74 -2.37 17.98
C PHE A 112 -4.25 -3.77 18.36
N CYS A 113 -4.08 -4.77 17.49
CA CYS A 113 -4.45 -6.16 17.79
C CYS A 113 -3.68 -6.72 18.99
N HIS A 114 -2.37 -6.42 19.10
CA HIS A 114 -1.58 -6.85 20.26
C HIS A 114 -2.12 -6.26 21.57
N ILE A 115 -2.37 -4.94 21.59
CA ILE A 115 -2.92 -4.26 22.77
C ILE A 115 -4.28 -4.84 23.14
N CYS A 116 -5.20 -5.02 22.18
CA CYS A 116 -6.50 -5.65 22.43
C CYS A 116 -6.36 -7.06 22.98
N GLY A 117 -5.44 -7.87 22.46
CA GLY A 117 -5.18 -9.22 22.97
C GLY A 117 -4.67 -9.21 24.42
N MET A 118 -3.75 -8.31 24.75
CA MET A 118 -3.25 -8.16 26.13
C MET A 118 -4.36 -7.68 27.09
N PHE A 119 -5.26 -6.81 26.65
CA PHE A 119 -6.43 -6.40 27.44
C PHE A 119 -7.43 -7.55 27.65
N GLU A 120 -7.59 -8.43 26.68
CA GLU A 120 -8.48 -9.61 26.79
C GLU A 120 -7.91 -10.66 27.75
N ILE A 121 -6.58 -10.83 27.81
CA ILE A 121 -5.93 -11.71 28.78
C ILE A 121 -6.20 -11.29 30.23
N VAL A 122 -6.13 -9.99 30.53
CA VAL A 122 -6.25 -9.48 31.91
C VAL A 122 -7.72 -9.39 32.37
N ARG A 123 -8.68 -9.56 31.46
CA ARG A 123 -10.11 -9.44 31.75
C ARG A 123 -10.72 -10.72 32.31
#